data_AF-A0A7J3TEA2-F1
#
_entry.id   AF-A0A7J3TEA2-F1
#
_cell.length_a   1.000
_cell.length_b   1.000
_cell.length_c   1.000
_cell.angle_alpha   90.00
_cell.angle_beta   90.00
_cell.angle_gamma   90.00
#
_symmetry.space_group_name_H-M   'P 1'
#
loop_
_entity.id
_entity.type
_entity.pdbx_description
1 polymer ?
#
loop_
_entity_poly.entity_id
_entity_poly.type
_entity_poly.pdbx_seq_one_letter_code
_entity_poly.pdbx_strand_id
1 'polypeptide(L)'
;MSGDRFNYYLKMILNSGLEEYALISEQLENDSSISQDEAEELERLIKRYMSVYNRYNLKVINRQTGEEEMPPQTMIDNFGETSDFIENASLYGLQWKVYSPKGSFENSPVQRWYYNQHIASILNSVLADVVPGRVKNYFDIPPWVMGTLHAPGTLYLPLSELATLAISRRLIPDWDYLVKMGLPREMVDSIRAANLGSKL
;
A
#
# COMPACT_ATOMS: atom_id res chain seq x y z
N MET A 1 16.49 -30.79 -15.25
CA MET A 1 16.32 -29.33 -15.42
C MET A 1 15.07 -28.84 -14.67
N SER A 2 14.78 -29.33 -13.45
CA SER A 2 13.56 -28.98 -12.70
C SER A 2 13.68 -27.65 -11.94
N GLY A 3 14.87 -27.34 -11.42
CA GLY A 3 15.10 -26.14 -10.61
C GLY A 3 14.92 -24.81 -11.35
N ASP A 4 15.13 -24.76 -12.67
CA ASP A 4 14.95 -23.53 -13.46
C ASP A 4 13.47 -23.17 -13.63
N ARG A 5 12.61 -24.19 -13.76
CA ARG A 5 11.14 -24.04 -13.88
C ARG A 5 10.50 -23.69 -12.55
N PHE A 6 10.93 -24.32 -11.46
CA PHE A 6 10.53 -23.93 -10.11
C PHE A 6 10.84 -22.45 -9.83
N ASN A 7 12.07 -22.02 -10.11
CA ASN A 7 12.48 -20.63 -9.92
C ASN A 7 11.73 -19.63 -10.81
N TYR A 8 11.33 -20.05 -12.01
CA TYR A 8 10.49 -19.26 -12.91
C TYR A 8 9.11 -19.00 -12.30
N TYR A 9 8.40 -20.06 -11.87
CA TYR A 9 7.08 -19.89 -11.25
C TYR A 9 7.14 -19.17 -9.91
N LEU A 10 8.19 -19.41 -9.11
CA LEU A 10 8.42 -18.66 -7.89
C LEU A 10 8.55 -17.16 -8.17
N LYS A 11 9.33 -16.77 -9.19
CA LYS A 11 9.44 -15.37 -9.60
C LYS A 11 8.13 -14.80 -10.14
N MET A 12 7.34 -15.58 -10.87
CA MET A 12 6.01 -15.14 -11.31
C MET A 12 5.10 -14.89 -10.11
N ILE A 13 4.96 -15.85 -9.18
CA ILE A 13 4.10 -15.70 -8.01
C ILE A 13 4.50 -14.48 -7.15
N LEU A 14 5.80 -14.20 -7.02
CA LEU A 14 6.30 -13.06 -6.26
C LEU A 14 6.09 -11.70 -6.94
N ASN A 15 5.91 -11.65 -8.27
CA ASN A 15 5.73 -10.41 -9.04
C ASN A 15 4.32 -10.21 -9.60
N SER A 16 3.46 -11.23 -9.51
CA SER A 16 2.10 -11.24 -10.01
C SER A 16 1.07 -10.75 -8.99
N GLY A 17 -0.02 -10.15 -9.49
CA GLY A 17 -1.20 -9.81 -8.68
C GLY A 17 -2.09 -11.01 -8.40
N LEU A 18 -3.04 -10.87 -7.47
CA LEU A 18 -3.94 -11.95 -7.03
C LEU A 18 -4.82 -12.52 -8.15
N GLU A 19 -5.23 -11.67 -9.09
CA GLU A 19 -6.03 -12.07 -10.26
C GLU A 19 -5.28 -13.04 -11.18
N GLU A 20 -3.95 -13.01 -11.13
CA GLU A 20 -3.08 -13.84 -11.96
C GLU A 20 -2.77 -15.20 -11.30
N TYR A 21 -3.01 -15.35 -9.99
CA TYR A 21 -2.70 -16.59 -9.27
C TYR A 21 -3.56 -17.79 -9.71
N ALA A 22 -4.79 -17.56 -10.14
CA ALA A 22 -5.63 -18.61 -10.73
C ALA A 22 -5.02 -19.13 -12.05
N LEU A 23 -4.55 -18.21 -12.89
CA LEU A 23 -3.90 -18.54 -14.17
C LEU A 23 -2.54 -19.21 -13.97
N ILE A 24 -1.79 -18.80 -12.94
CA ILE A 24 -0.49 -19.42 -12.59
C ILE A 24 -0.70 -20.83 -12.03
N SER A 25 -1.75 -21.05 -11.23
CA SER A 25 -2.10 -22.39 -10.72
C SER A 25 -2.47 -23.33 -11.87
N GLU A 26 -3.26 -22.86 -12.84
CA GLU A 26 -3.61 -23.64 -14.02
C GLU A 26 -2.38 -23.96 -14.89
N GLN A 27 -1.42 -23.03 -15.01
CA GLN A 27 -0.17 -23.28 -15.72
C GLN A 27 0.73 -24.29 -15.00
N LEU A 28 0.76 -24.26 -13.66
CA LEU A 28 1.51 -25.21 -12.83
C LEU A 28 0.97 -26.64 -12.96
N GLU A 29 -0.36 -26.82 -12.90
CA GLU A 29 -1.01 -28.14 -13.03
C GLU A 29 -0.77 -28.77 -14.41
N ASN A 30 -0.60 -27.95 -15.44
CA ASN A 30 -0.37 -28.40 -16.82
C ASN A 30 1.12 -28.54 -17.20
N ASP A 31 2.04 -28.15 -16.32
CA ASP A 31 3.48 -28.20 -16.61
C ASP A 31 4.09 -29.57 -16.24
N SER A 32 4.28 -30.44 -17.23
CA SER A 32 4.94 -31.74 -17.03
C SER A 32 6.43 -31.69 -16.66
N SER A 33 7.06 -30.50 -16.65
CA SER A 33 8.49 -30.33 -16.42
C SER A 33 8.87 -30.03 -14.97
N ILE A 34 7.88 -29.75 -14.11
CA ILE A 34 8.06 -29.59 -12.66
C ILE A 34 7.78 -30.92 -11.94
N SER A 35 8.51 -31.20 -10.87
CA SER A 35 8.18 -32.36 -10.04
C SER A 35 6.92 -32.09 -9.22
N GLN A 36 6.20 -33.16 -8.88
CA GLN A 36 4.97 -33.06 -8.09
C GLN A 36 5.21 -32.40 -6.73
N ASP A 37 6.35 -32.69 -6.09
CA ASP A 37 6.73 -32.09 -4.81
C ASP A 37 6.98 -30.58 -4.94
N GLU A 38 7.69 -30.15 -5.99
CA GLU A 38 7.94 -28.73 -6.30
C GLU A 38 6.63 -27.98 -6.64
N ALA A 39 5.69 -28.63 -7.35
CA ALA A 39 4.39 -28.06 -7.67
C ALA A 39 3.52 -27.87 -6.42
N GLU A 40 3.49 -28.85 -5.52
CA GLU A 40 2.77 -28.77 -4.25
C GLU A 40 3.31 -27.64 -3.34
N GLU A 41 4.62 -27.39 -3.33
CA GLU A 41 5.21 -26.28 -2.60
C GLU A 41 4.77 -24.92 -3.14
N LEU A 42 4.78 -24.74 -4.47
CA LEU A 42 4.33 -23.51 -5.12
C LEU A 42 2.83 -23.30 -4.94
N GLU A 43 2.03 -24.35 -5.01
CA GLU A 43 0.60 -24.31 -4.70
C GLU A 43 0.31 -23.91 -3.26
N ARG A 44 1.06 -24.47 -2.29
CA ARG A 44 0.93 -24.06 -0.88
C ARG A 44 1.25 -22.59 -0.71
N LEU A 45 2.21 -22.08 -1.46
CA LEU A 45 2.61 -20.67 -1.44
C LEU A 45 1.53 -19.77 -2.07
N ILE A 46 0.92 -20.18 -3.20
CA ILE A 46 -0.27 -19.52 -3.79
C ILE A 46 -1.44 -19.53 -2.81
N LYS A 47 -1.79 -20.70 -2.26
CA LYS A 47 -2.87 -20.86 -1.26
C LYS A 47 -2.61 -20.04 0.00
N ARG A 48 -1.36 -19.88 0.43
CA ARG A 48 -0.98 -19.02 1.55
C ARG A 48 -1.24 -17.54 1.23
N TYR A 49 -0.82 -17.06 0.06
CA TYR A 49 -1.11 -15.69 -0.34
C TYR A 49 -2.61 -15.43 -0.57
N MET A 50 -3.32 -16.37 -1.18
CA MET A 50 -4.77 -16.31 -1.33
C MET A 50 -5.51 -16.40 0.01
N SER A 51 -5.05 -17.20 0.97
CA SER A 51 -5.70 -17.33 2.29
C SER A 51 -5.47 -16.13 3.20
N VAL A 52 -4.29 -15.48 3.10
CA VAL A 52 -4.06 -14.17 3.73
C VAL A 52 -5.04 -13.14 3.17
N TYR A 53 -5.41 -13.25 1.88
CA TYR A 53 -6.40 -12.37 1.25
C TYR A 53 -7.86 -12.79 1.51
N ASN A 54 -8.16 -14.10 1.61
CA ASN A 54 -9.49 -14.62 1.93
C ASN A 54 -9.90 -14.37 3.39
N ARG A 55 -8.99 -13.90 4.26
CA ARG A 55 -9.38 -13.28 5.54
C ARG A 55 -10.25 -12.03 5.35
N TYR A 56 -10.29 -11.45 4.15
CA TYR A 56 -11.19 -10.35 3.78
C TYR A 56 -12.54 -10.81 3.17
N ASN A 57 -12.74 -12.11 2.94
CA ASN A 57 -14.02 -12.69 2.46
C ASN A 57 -14.64 -13.64 3.50
N LEU A 58 -14.71 -13.20 4.76
CA LEU A 58 -15.52 -13.88 5.77
C LEU A 58 -17.01 -13.65 5.46
N LYS A 59 -17.69 -14.69 4.99
CA LYS A 59 -19.16 -14.71 4.94
C LYS A 59 -19.70 -14.81 6.37
N VAL A 60 -20.37 -13.77 6.85
CA VAL A 60 -21.02 -13.77 8.16
C VAL A 60 -22.49 -14.09 7.94
N ILE A 61 -22.89 -15.29 8.33
CA ILE A 61 -24.30 -15.69 8.26
C ILE A 61 -24.93 -15.39 9.60
N ASN A 62 -25.95 -14.54 9.60
CA ASN A 62 -26.67 -14.21 10.83
C ASN A 62 -27.42 -15.47 11.31
N ARG A 63 -27.14 -15.88 12.56
CA ARG A 63 -27.67 -17.14 13.14
C ARG A 63 -29.19 -17.13 13.30
N GLN A 64 -29.82 -15.96 13.34
CA GLN A 64 -31.28 -15.81 13.52
C GLN A 64 -32.04 -15.71 12.20
N THR A 65 -31.45 -15.08 11.18
CA THR A 65 -32.12 -14.83 9.89
C THR A 65 -31.66 -15.77 8.78
N GLY A 66 -30.47 -16.37 8.90
CA GLY A 66 -29.90 -17.29 7.90
C GLY A 66 -29.40 -16.61 6.63
N GLU A 67 -29.48 -15.28 6.55
CA GLU A 67 -29.04 -14.48 5.42
C GLU A 67 -27.55 -14.12 5.54
N GLU A 68 -26.89 -13.97 4.39
CA GLU A 68 -25.50 -13.50 4.29
C GLU A 68 -25.48 -12.00 4.63
N GLU A 69 -24.96 -11.66 5.80
CA GLU A 69 -24.70 -10.28 6.21
C GLU A 69 -23.25 -9.92 5.89
N MET A 70 -23.02 -8.64 5.58
CA MET A 70 -21.65 -8.15 5.47
C MET A 70 -20.96 -8.31 6.84
N PRO A 71 -19.72 -8.84 6.89
CA PRO A 71 -18.99 -8.91 8.14
C PRO A 71 -18.95 -7.53 8.79
N PRO A 72 -19.08 -7.42 10.13
CA PRO A 72 -18.92 -6.13 10.80
C PRO A 72 -17.58 -5.55 10.36
N GLN A 73 -17.62 -4.40 9.69
CA GLN A 73 -16.43 -3.69 9.21
C GLN A 73 -15.62 -3.24 10.42
N THR A 74 -14.79 -4.13 10.92
CA THR A 74 -13.65 -3.76 11.75
C THR A 74 -12.60 -3.23 10.79
N MET A 75 -12.75 -1.98 10.33
CA MET A 75 -11.63 -1.17 9.87
C MET A 75 -10.70 -0.92 11.07
N ILE A 76 -10.06 -1.97 11.57
CA ILE A 76 -8.87 -1.81 12.37
C ILE A 76 -7.77 -1.55 11.34
N ASP A 77 -7.60 -0.28 10.99
CA ASP A 77 -6.48 0.28 10.20
C ASP A 77 -5.18 0.11 11.01
N ASN A 78 -4.77 -1.12 11.31
CA ASN A 78 -3.51 -1.39 12.02
C ASN A 78 -2.33 -1.57 11.06
N PHE A 79 -2.57 -1.47 9.75
CA PHE A 79 -1.56 -1.56 8.68
C PHE A 79 -0.57 -2.72 8.90
N GLY A 80 -1.10 -3.91 9.18
CA GLY A 80 -0.29 -5.10 9.49
C GLY A 80 0.35 -5.07 10.87
N GLU A 81 -0.37 -4.55 11.88
CA GLU A 81 0.10 -4.35 13.27
C GLU A 81 1.30 -3.40 13.44
N THR A 82 1.61 -2.63 12.41
CA THR A 82 2.71 -1.64 12.43
C THR A 82 2.29 -0.32 13.05
N SER A 83 0.98 -0.10 13.21
CA SER A 83 0.39 1.20 13.50
C SER A 83 -0.71 1.08 14.55
N ASP A 84 -0.73 2.03 15.48
CA ASP A 84 -1.84 2.24 16.42
C ASP A 84 -2.67 3.44 15.98
N PHE A 85 -3.99 3.26 15.93
CA PHE A 85 -4.93 4.36 15.71
C PHE A 85 -4.99 5.24 16.95
N ILE A 86 -4.77 6.54 16.76
CA ILE A 86 -4.80 7.54 17.84
C ILE A 86 -6.18 8.19 17.89
N GLU A 87 -6.53 8.91 16.82
CA GLU A 87 -7.72 9.76 16.79
C GLU A 87 -8.15 10.11 15.36
N ASN A 88 -9.34 10.69 15.25
CA ASN A 88 -9.77 11.41 14.05
C ASN A 88 -9.52 12.91 14.25
N ALA A 89 -8.73 13.51 13.36
CA ALA A 89 -8.41 14.94 13.38
C ALA A 89 -9.08 15.67 12.21
N SER A 90 -9.65 16.85 12.46
CA SER A 90 -10.17 17.70 11.40
C SER A 90 -9.14 18.77 11.02
N LEU A 91 -8.62 18.71 9.80
CA LEU A 91 -7.60 19.62 9.27
C LEU A 91 -7.89 19.93 7.80
N TYR A 92 -7.69 21.17 7.38
CA TYR A 92 -7.90 21.63 6.00
C TYR A 92 -9.30 21.32 5.45
N GLY A 93 -10.32 21.36 6.32
CA GLY A 93 -11.70 21.02 5.98
C GLY A 93 -11.97 19.53 5.75
N LEU A 94 -11.01 18.65 6.07
CA LEU A 94 -11.13 17.19 5.90
C LEU A 94 -11.01 16.47 7.25
N GLN A 95 -11.56 15.25 7.31
CA GLN A 95 -11.36 14.31 8.40
C GLN A 95 -10.17 13.41 8.09
N TRP A 96 -9.22 13.34 9.01
CA TRP A 96 -8.00 12.56 8.91
C TRP A 96 -7.99 11.52 10.01
N LYS A 97 -7.57 10.30 9.67
CA LYS A 97 -7.25 9.28 10.66
C LYS A 97 -5.78 9.43 11.03
N VAL A 98 -5.50 9.54 12.33
CA VAL A 98 -4.14 9.74 12.84
C VAL A 98 -3.60 8.44 13.41
N TYR A 99 -2.42 8.06 12.97
CA TYR A 99 -1.73 6.84 13.41
C TYR A 99 -0.37 7.15 14.02
N SER A 100 0.05 6.32 14.96
CA SER A 100 1.42 6.29 15.50
C SER A 100 2.08 4.94 15.19
N PRO A 101 3.42 4.90 15.08
CA PRO A 101 4.14 3.64 14.94
C PRO A 101 3.94 2.76 16.19
N LYS A 102 3.96 1.44 15.98
CA LYS A 102 3.82 0.43 17.03
C LYS A 102 5.01 -0.53 17.05
N GLY A 103 5.41 -0.99 18.23
CA GLY A 103 6.35 -2.11 18.38
C GLY A 103 7.73 -1.76 17.82
N SER A 104 8.24 -2.56 16.86
CA SER A 104 9.57 -2.35 16.28
C SER A 104 9.76 -1.01 15.54
N PHE A 105 8.67 -0.27 15.32
CA PHE A 105 8.67 1.01 14.60
C PHE A 105 8.68 2.24 15.52
N GLU A 106 8.61 2.07 16.85
CA GLU A 106 8.52 3.17 17.82
C GLU A 106 9.68 4.18 17.70
N ASN A 107 10.86 3.74 17.27
CA ASN A 107 12.03 4.61 17.06
C ASN A 107 12.04 5.34 15.71
N SER A 108 10.96 5.27 14.92
CA SER A 108 10.83 5.97 13.64
C SER A 108 10.98 7.49 13.81
N PRO A 109 11.64 8.20 12.89
CA PRO A 109 11.64 9.67 12.92
C PRO A 109 10.23 10.26 12.70
N VAL A 110 9.32 9.50 12.08
CA VAL A 110 7.92 9.88 11.89
C VAL A 110 7.08 9.23 12.98
N GLN A 111 6.58 10.06 13.90
CA GLN A 111 5.80 9.63 15.07
C GLN A 111 4.28 9.75 14.89
N ARG A 112 3.85 10.52 13.88
CA ARG A 112 2.44 10.68 13.53
C ARG A 112 2.26 10.65 12.03
N TRP A 113 1.25 9.93 11.57
CA TRP A 113 0.85 9.88 10.18
C TRP A 113 -0.63 10.21 10.04
N TYR A 114 -0.93 11.22 9.23
CA TYR A 114 -2.28 11.67 8.93
C TYR A 114 -2.72 11.04 7.62
N TYR A 115 -3.65 10.09 7.70
CA TYR A 115 -4.14 9.36 6.55
C TYR A 115 -5.56 9.80 6.18
N ASN A 116 -5.75 10.03 4.88
CA ASN A 116 -7.05 10.22 4.27
C ASN A 116 -7.04 9.48 2.93
N GLN A 117 -7.92 8.49 2.77
CA GLN A 117 -7.96 7.62 1.60
C GLN A 117 -8.19 8.38 0.29
N HIS A 118 -9.04 9.42 0.31
CA HIS A 118 -9.31 10.22 -0.87
C HIS A 118 -8.06 11.00 -1.31
N ILE A 119 -7.38 11.63 -0.36
CA ILE A 119 -6.15 12.37 -0.62
C ILE A 119 -5.02 11.43 -1.05
N ALA A 120 -4.86 10.28 -0.39
CA ALA A 120 -3.88 9.27 -0.78
C ALA A 120 -4.10 8.79 -2.21
N SER A 121 -5.35 8.52 -2.61
CA SER A 121 -5.70 8.13 -3.98
C SER A 121 -5.30 9.19 -5.02
N ILE A 122 -5.61 10.47 -4.76
CA ILE A 122 -5.18 11.58 -5.64
C ILE A 122 -3.65 11.61 -5.74
N LEU A 123 -2.95 11.58 -4.61
CA LEU A 123 -1.50 11.66 -4.57
C LEU A 123 -0.83 10.45 -5.26
N ASN A 124 -1.35 9.24 -5.07
CA ASN A 124 -0.87 8.04 -5.76
C ASN A 124 -1.07 8.17 -7.27
N SER A 125 -2.20 8.71 -7.74
CA SER A 125 -2.44 8.88 -9.17
C SER A 125 -1.53 9.95 -9.81
N VAL A 126 -1.26 11.03 -9.07
CA VAL A 126 -0.53 12.20 -9.60
C VAL A 126 0.99 12.06 -9.46
N LEU A 127 1.47 11.41 -8.41
CA LEU A 127 2.89 11.39 -8.04
C LEU A 127 3.55 10.01 -8.14
N ALA A 128 2.84 8.96 -8.60
CA ALA A 128 3.41 7.60 -8.73
C ALA A 128 4.77 7.58 -9.45
N ASP A 129 4.94 8.38 -10.51
CA ASP A 129 6.15 8.37 -11.33
C ASP A 129 7.38 9.00 -10.67
N VAL A 130 7.18 9.75 -9.58
CA VAL A 130 8.27 10.36 -8.79
C VAL A 130 8.57 9.63 -7.48
N VAL A 131 7.74 8.66 -7.12
CA VAL A 131 7.96 7.85 -5.91
C VAL A 131 9.22 6.98 -6.06
N PRO A 132 10.13 6.96 -5.07
CA PRO A 132 11.27 6.06 -5.06
C PRO A 132 10.84 4.59 -5.16
N GLY A 133 11.44 3.84 -6.07
CA GLY A 133 11.08 2.44 -6.29
C GLY A 133 9.71 2.24 -6.97
N ARG A 134 9.01 3.32 -7.35
CA ARG A 134 7.69 3.29 -8.02
C ARG A 134 6.67 2.40 -7.30
N VAL A 135 6.68 2.50 -5.98
CA VAL A 135 5.79 1.75 -5.10
C VAL A 135 4.36 2.12 -5.42
N LYS A 136 3.55 1.12 -5.76
CA LYS A 136 2.11 1.30 -5.88
C LYS A 136 1.53 1.62 -4.50
N ASN A 137 0.58 2.55 -4.45
CA ASN A 137 -0.10 2.93 -3.21
C ASN A 137 0.82 3.48 -2.12
N TYR A 138 1.89 4.17 -2.51
CA TYR A 138 2.86 4.78 -1.60
C TYR A 138 2.22 5.60 -0.47
N PHE A 139 1.19 6.37 -0.78
CA PHE A 139 0.50 7.22 0.20
C PHE A 139 -0.50 6.48 1.08
N ASP A 140 -0.72 5.18 0.86
CA ASP A 140 -1.52 4.31 1.72
C ASP A 140 -0.66 3.51 2.71
N ILE A 141 0.67 3.64 2.63
CA ILE A 141 1.61 2.92 3.49
C ILE A 141 2.15 3.87 4.56
N PRO A 142 2.16 3.48 5.85
CA PRO A 142 2.72 4.31 6.89
C PRO A 142 4.22 4.60 6.66
N PRO A 143 4.70 5.83 6.91
CA PRO A 143 6.09 6.22 6.66
C PRO A 143 7.15 5.34 7.32
N TRP A 144 6.90 4.84 8.53
CA TRP A 144 7.83 4.00 9.28
C TRP A 144 8.01 2.60 8.68
N VAL A 145 7.10 2.17 7.82
CA VAL A 145 7.15 0.87 7.13
C VAL A 145 8.10 0.94 5.92
N MET A 146 8.32 2.13 5.37
CA MET A 146 9.17 2.34 4.19
C MET A 146 10.62 1.95 4.47
N GLY A 147 11.23 1.19 3.55
CA GLY A 147 12.61 0.71 3.65
C GLY A 147 12.80 -0.52 4.54
N THR A 148 11.72 -1.06 5.10
CA THR A 148 11.75 -2.31 5.88
C THR A 148 11.37 -3.52 5.03
N LEU A 149 11.37 -4.72 5.62
CA LEU A 149 10.91 -5.95 4.97
C LEU A 149 9.46 -5.85 4.46
N HIS A 150 8.64 -4.96 5.04
CA HIS A 150 7.26 -4.73 4.64
C HIS A 150 7.12 -3.82 3.40
N ALA A 151 8.15 -3.01 3.10
CA ALA A 151 8.22 -2.18 1.90
C ALA A 151 9.69 -2.05 1.45
N PRO A 152 10.32 -3.13 0.94
CA PRO A 152 11.76 -3.18 0.70
C PRO A 152 12.14 -2.33 -0.52
N GLY A 153 13.31 -1.67 -0.45
CA GLY A 153 13.82 -0.82 -1.55
C GLY A 153 13.07 0.50 -1.71
N THR A 154 12.26 0.87 -0.74
CA THR A 154 11.47 2.10 -0.71
C THR A 154 12.06 3.06 0.31
N LEU A 155 12.00 4.36 0.04
CA LEU A 155 12.42 5.37 0.99
C LEU A 155 11.25 6.32 1.23
N TYR A 156 11.04 6.66 2.50
CA TYR A 156 10.13 7.74 2.83
C TYR A 156 10.73 9.06 2.31
N LEU A 157 9.96 9.76 1.47
CA LEU A 157 10.23 11.11 1.02
C LEU A 157 9.05 12.00 1.42
N PRO A 158 9.33 13.18 2.00
CA PRO A 158 8.30 14.16 2.28
C PRO A 158 7.49 14.51 1.02
N LEU A 159 6.19 14.73 1.20
CA LEU A 159 5.29 15.10 0.10
C LEU A 159 5.74 16.38 -0.64
N SER A 160 6.37 17.31 0.09
CA SER A 160 6.92 18.55 -0.48
C SER A 160 8.05 18.28 -1.49
N GLU A 161 8.90 17.29 -1.23
CA GLU A 161 9.98 16.88 -2.12
C GLU A 161 9.42 16.16 -3.35
N LEU A 162 8.48 15.23 -3.15
CA LEU A 162 7.82 14.51 -4.26
C LEU A 162 7.11 15.48 -5.21
N ALA A 163 6.34 16.43 -4.69
CA ALA A 163 5.67 17.44 -5.52
C ALA A 163 6.68 18.32 -6.28
N THR A 164 7.76 18.74 -5.62
CA THR A 164 8.83 19.53 -6.28
C THR A 164 9.53 18.73 -7.37
N LEU A 165 9.76 17.44 -7.14
CA LEU A 165 10.35 16.53 -8.12
C LEU A 165 9.42 16.34 -9.32
N ALA A 166 8.11 16.20 -9.11
CA ALA A 166 7.13 16.08 -10.18
C ALA A 166 7.07 17.33 -11.06
N ILE A 167 7.11 18.51 -10.45
CA ILE A 167 7.15 19.79 -11.17
C ILE A 167 8.47 19.93 -11.95
N SER A 168 9.62 19.65 -11.31
CA SER A 168 10.92 19.80 -11.98
C SER A 168 11.09 18.83 -13.16
N ARG A 169 10.49 17.64 -13.08
CA ARG A 169 10.42 16.65 -14.18
C ARG A 169 9.32 16.94 -15.19
N ARG A 170 8.54 18.01 -15.02
CA ARG A 170 7.41 18.40 -15.88
C ARG A 170 6.32 17.33 -16.00
N LEU A 171 6.14 16.50 -14.96
CA LEU A 171 5.05 15.53 -14.87
C LEU A 171 3.74 16.23 -14.48
N ILE A 172 3.84 17.26 -13.64
CA ILE A 172 2.76 18.21 -13.36
C ILE A 172 3.26 19.64 -13.63
N PRO A 173 2.38 20.59 -14.02
CA PRO A 173 2.80 21.92 -14.42
C PRO A 173 3.26 22.79 -13.24
N ASP A 174 2.56 22.75 -12.11
CA ASP A 174 2.81 23.59 -10.94
C ASP A 174 2.09 23.05 -9.69
N TRP A 175 2.19 23.78 -8.57
CA TRP A 175 1.50 23.47 -7.32
C TRP A 175 -0.03 23.65 -7.43
N ASP A 176 -0.51 24.59 -8.25
CA ASP A 176 -1.96 24.81 -8.44
C ASP A 176 -2.63 23.62 -9.14
N TYR A 177 -1.88 22.83 -9.90
CA TYR A 177 -2.35 21.55 -10.44
C TYR A 177 -2.85 20.61 -9.35
N LEU A 178 -2.15 20.51 -8.22
CA LEU A 178 -2.57 19.64 -7.11
C LEU A 178 -3.92 20.08 -6.53
N VAL A 179 -4.18 21.39 -6.49
CA VAL A 179 -5.48 21.95 -6.08
C VAL A 179 -6.56 21.59 -7.11
N LYS A 180 -6.25 21.71 -8.41
CA LYS A 180 -7.18 21.31 -9.49
C LYS A 180 -7.53 19.82 -9.45
N MET A 181 -6.62 18.98 -8.99
CA MET A 181 -6.83 17.55 -8.80
C MET A 181 -7.67 17.20 -7.56
N GLY A 182 -8.03 18.20 -6.74
CA GLY A 182 -8.93 18.03 -5.61
C GLY A 182 -8.28 18.15 -4.23
N LEU A 183 -6.98 18.48 -4.14
CA LEU A 183 -6.36 18.75 -2.84
C LEU A 183 -6.82 20.12 -2.29
N PRO A 184 -7.11 20.24 -0.98
CA PRO A 184 -7.42 21.53 -0.37
C PRO A 184 -6.29 22.54 -0.57
N ARG A 185 -6.63 23.77 -0.95
CA ARG A 185 -5.64 24.83 -1.19
C ARG A 185 -4.76 25.10 0.03
N GLU A 186 -5.37 25.19 1.21
CA GLU A 186 -4.66 25.40 2.49
C GLU A 186 -3.63 24.29 2.76
N MET A 187 -3.97 23.04 2.42
CA MET A 187 -3.05 21.91 2.54
C MET A 187 -1.86 22.07 1.58
N VAL A 188 -2.10 22.38 0.30
CA VAL A 188 -1.06 22.58 -0.71
C VAL A 188 -0.12 23.72 -0.32
N ASP A 189 -0.66 24.83 0.17
CA ASP A 189 0.12 25.98 0.63
C ASP A 189 0.99 25.62 1.84
N SER A 190 0.47 24.84 2.80
CA SER A 190 1.24 24.37 3.95
C SER A 190 2.42 23.46 3.56
N ILE A 191 2.21 22.56 2.60
CA ILE A 191 3.25 21.65 2.09
C ILE A 191 4.34 22.44 1.38
N ARG A 192 3.94 23.43 0.57
CA ARG A 192 4.86 24.32 -0.13
C ARG A 192 5.68 25.15 0.85
N ALA A 193 5.06 25.67 1.91
CA ALA A 193 5.72 26.44 2.94
C ALA A 193 6.74 25.61 3.76
N ALA A 194 6.41 24.35 4.08
CA ALA A 194 7.33 23.45 4.77
C ALA A 194 8.66 23.23 4.01
N ASN A 195 8.63 23.30 2.67
CA ASN A 195 9.83 23.23 1.83
C ASN A 195 10.67 24.53 1.87
N LEU A 196 10.03 25.68 2.04
CA LEU A 196 10.70 26.97 2.12
C LEU A 196 11.37 27.18 3.49
N GLY A 197 10.78 26.61 4.55
CA GLY A 197 11.30 26.68 5.92
C GLY A 197 12.44 25.71 6.25
N SER A 198 12.68 24.67 5.44
CA SER A 198 13.78 23.70 5.66
C SER A 198 15.13 24.12 5.06
N LYS A 199 15.18 25.30 4.42
CA LYS A 199 16.39 25.88 3.79
C LYS A 199 16.95 27.10 4.53
N LEU A 200 16.48 27.38 5.75
CA LEU A 200 17.06 28.36 6.68
C LEU A 200 17.66 27.62 7.88
#